data_AF-A0A7S3AUP6-F1
#
_entry.id   AF-A0A7S3AUP6-F1
#
_cell.length_a   1.000
_cell.length_b   1.000
_cell.length_c   1.000
_cell.angle_alpha   90.00
_cell.angle_beta   90.00
_cell.angle_gamma   90.00
#
_symmetry.space_group_name_H-M   'P 1'
#
loop_
_entity.id
_entity.type
_entity.pdbx_description
1 polymer ?
#
loop_
_entity_poly.entity_id
_entity_poly.type
_entity_poly.pdbx_seq_one_letter_code
_entity_poly.pdbx_strand_id
1 'polypeptide(L)'
;ELVRQLTATLQSHTNLKPGKPADLEASLCKLLIKLEGFQLSLEYISDYVKMNGLQLWHEEFANLINFYVEQERNAFLKKKVHSWQSTFALAASAVDNAPPAAFAHSFFGRLVRELAHLTSPRRAYYSMELGSWLDNTGKEVVGSRILMLLRRTFGHVGLRGIDSTFGFMVTAQLHRFVAFYRQVVSSDLFEQLERYATALAPVQTLPDKLSKHYATAAQSFGKLMNEAAVAVSRCGNAKLLRNAMIDSLRDSCEIEAPLLHRALVAADGALLIDAHETTATEDLDVHTPRALVDTAPKTSKACEEYDELLASVSPYVDAAGLRGRCGQIFVVDDPIPHLSLMMSFYTVMQLSRMAWNESLGLYVTVGRGSVDDAIDGVPLAVGVHCILEQFHQSLVGDYVGYLLQYLRALVSVDSDRKIADAPEVSVLVEYMKIYCEAARFECPEIEAYS
;
A
#
# COMPACT_ATOMS: atom_id res chain seq x y z
N GLU A 1 -27.53 10.29 22.70
CA GLU A 1 -27.09 11.70 22.61
C GLU A 1 -25.59 11.83 22.31
N LEU A 2 -24.69 11.16 23.06
CA LEU A 2 -23.25 11.16 22.80
C LEU A 2 -22.89 10.89 21.32
N VAL A 3 -23.34 9.76 20.76
CA VAL A 3 -23.09 9.38 19.37
C VAL A 3 -23.61 10.44 18.38
N ARG A 4 -24.75 11.08 18.66
CA ARG A 4 -25.31 12.15 17.82
C ARG A 4 -24.43 13.40 17.82
N GLN A 5 -23.94 13.81 18.99
CA GLN A 5 -23.03 14.95 19.13
C GLN A 5 -21.65 14.67 18.51
N LEU A 6 -21.14 13.44 18.65
CA LEU A 6 -19.92 12.97 18.00
C LEU A 6 -20.05 13.03 16.49
N THR A 7 -21.12 12.47 15.92
CA THR A 7 -21.41 12.53 14.48
C THR A 7 -21.43 13.97 13.96
N ALA A 8 -22.17 14.86 14.64
CA ALA A 8 -22.24 16.27 14.25
C ALA A 8 -20.87 16.98 14.33
N THR A 9 -20.07 16.68 15.37
CA THR A 9 -18.74 17.27 15.56
C THR A 9 -17.76 16.78 14.50
N LEU A 10 -17.71 15.47 14.24
CA LEU A 10 -16.86 14.85 13.23
C LEU A 10 -17.19 15.38 11.82
N GLN A 11 -18.47 15.50 11.48
CA GLN A 11 -18.88 16.00 10.17
C GLN A 11 -18.60 17.50 9.99
N SER A 12 -18.80 18.32 11.02
CA SER A 12 -18.60 19.78 10.92
C SER A 12 -17.14 20.21 10.83
N HIS A 13 -16.24 19.52 11.54
CA HIS A 13 -14.83 19.93 11.63
C HIS A 13 -13.97 19.40 10.48
N THR A 14 -14.47 18.44 9.70
CA THR A 14 -13.78 17.79 8.57
C THR A 14 -14.22 18.32 7.20
N ASN A 15 -14.84 19.51 7.16
CA ASN A 15 -15.07 20.25 5.92
C ASN A 15 -13.76 20.86 5.43
N LEU A 16 -12.82 20.00 5.05
CA LEU A 16 -11.50 20.35 4.57
C LEU A 16 -11.63 20.89 3.14
N LYS A 17 -11.08 22.08 2.89
CA LYS A 17 -10.79 22.52 1.53
C LYS A 17 -9.48 21.85 1.11
N PRO A 18 -9.43 21.18 -0.04
CA PRO A 18 -8.26 20.39 -0.41
C PRO A 18 -7.02 21.25 -0.64
N GLY A 19 -5.88 20.81 -0.10
CA GLY A 19 -4.55 21.17 -0.59
C GLY A 19 -3.64 21.98 0.32
N LYS A 20 -3.97 22.21 1.60
CA LYS A 20 -3.04 22.82 2.56
C LYS A 20 -2.83 21.94 3.79
N PRO A 21 -1.59 21.46 4.07
CA PRO A 21 -1.32 20.60 5.22
C PRO A 21 -1.60 21.32 6.56
N ALA A 22 -1.35 22.64 6.61
CA ALA A 22 -1.64 23.45 7.79
C ALA A 22 -3.15 23.52 8.12
N ASP A 23 -4.02 23.47 7.11
CA ASP A 23 -5.47 23.51 7.32
C ASP A 23 -5.97 22.17 7.89
N LEU A 24 -5.38 21.05 7.43
CA LEU A 24 -5.63 19.72 7.99
C LEU A 24 -5.19 19.66 9.46
N GLU A 25 -3.97 20.10 9.75
CA GLU A 25 -3.43 20.12 11.12
C GLU A 25 -4.30 20.97 12.05
N ALA A 26 -4.65 22.20 11.63
CA ALA A 26 -5.50 23.08 12.43
C ALA A 26 -6.92 22.51 12.66
N SER A 27 -7.48 21.83 11.65
CA SER A 27 -8.77 21.15 11.76
C SER A 27 -8.71 20.00 12.76
N LEU A 28 -7.69 19.15 12.67
CA LEU A 28 -7.49 18.01 13.57
C LEU A 28 -7.25 18.46 15.01
N CYS A 29 -6.44 19.50 15.24
CA CYS A 29 -6.23 20.06 16.58
C CYS A 29 -7.54 20.58 17.21
N LYS A 30 -8.37 21.28 16.43
CA LYS A 30 -9.69 21.75 16.91
C LYS A 30 -10.63 20.60 17.23
N LEU A 31 -10.60 19.55 16.42
CA LEU A 31 -11.40 18.34 16.64
C LEU A 31 -10.93 17.61 17.90
N LEU A 32 -9.61 17.44 18.07
CA LEU A 32 -9.00 16.78 19.23
C LEU A 32 -9.44 17.43 20.54
N ILE A 33 -9.36 18.76 20.65
CA ILE A 33 -9.77 19.49 21.87
C ILE A 33 -11.23 19.23 22.22
N LYS A 34 -12.12 19.13 21.22
CA LYS A 34 -13.54 18.83 21.46
C LYS A 34 -13.77 17.39 21.89
N LEU A 35 -13.05 16.44 21.28
CA LEU A 35 -13.15 15.02 21.64
C LEU A 35 -12.60 14.76 23.04
N GLU A 36 -11.44 15.34 23.39
CA GLU A 36 -10.88 15.30 24.74
C GLU A 36 -11.86 15.92 25.75
N GLY A 37 -12.55 17.01 25.38
CA GLY A 37 -13.62 17.60 26.21
C GLY A 37 -14.79 16.66 26.47
N PHE A 38 -15.23 15.88 25.47
CA PHE A 38 -16.28 14.86 25.67
C PHE A 38 -15.80 13.71 26.55
N GLN A 39 -14.58 13.22 26.33
CA GLN A 39 -13.98 12.15 27.13
C GLN A 39 -13.89 12.57 28.60
N LEU A 40 -13.34 13.76 28.89
CA LEU A 40 -13.24 14.30 30.24
C LEU A 40 -14.61 14.48 30.89
N SER A 41 -15.61 14.95 30.12
CA SER A 41 -16.98 15.12 30.64
C SER A 41 -17.60 13.78 31.06
N LEU A 42 -17.36 12.71 30.30
CA LEU A 42 -17.82 11.36 30.66
C LEU A 42 -17.07 10.80 31.87
N GLU A 43 -15.77 11.05 31.96
CA GLU A 43 -14.96 10.69 33.13
C GLU A 43 -15.52 11.37 34.38
N TYR A 44 -15.80 12.68 34.34
CA TYR A 44 -16.41 13.39 35.47
C TYR A 44 -17.79 12.84 35.86
N ILE A 45 -18.64 12.48 34.88
CA ILE A 45 -19.98 11.94 35.15
C ILE A 45 -19.92 10.52 35.72
N SER A 46 -18.85 9.76 35.43
CA SER A 46 -18.67 8.37 35.85
C SER A 46 -18.82 8.20 37.36
N ASP A 47 -18.25 9.13 38.13
CA ASP A 47 -18.29 9.13 39.59
C ASP A 47 -19.70 9.33 40.15
N TYR A 48 -20.54 10.09 39.45
CA TYR A 48 -21.91 10.39 39.89
C TYR A 48 -22.89 9.28 39.54
N VAL A 49 -22.72 8.63 38.38
CA VAL A 49 -23.69 7.65 37.86
C VAL A 49 -23.24 6.20 38.08
N LYS A 50 -22.09 6.00 38.74
CA LYS A 50 -21.48 4.67 38.99
C LYS A 50 -21.40 3.84 37.71
N MET A 51 -20.95 4.46 36.63
CA MET A 51 -20.71 3.80 35.34
C MET A 51 -19.26 4.00 34.93
N ASN A 52 -18.72 3.09 34.11
CA ASN A 52 -17.41 3.27 33.52
C ASN A 52 -17.51 4.13 32.26
N GLY A 53 -17.46 5.45 32.42
CA GLY A 53 -17.59 6.39 31.30
C GLY A 53 -16.42 6.33 30.33
N LEU A 54 -15.23 5.92 30.78
CA LEU A 54 -14.07 5.73 29.89
C LEU A 54 -14.25 4.52 28.98
N GLN A 55 -14.74 3.40 29.52
CA GLN A 55 -15.10 2.24 28.70
C GLN A 55 -16.21 2.58 27.71
N LEU A 56 -17.27 3.26 28.18
CA LEU A 56 -18.37 3.70 27.30
C LEU A 56 -17.85 4.61 26.17
N TRP A 57 -16.93 5.51 26.48
CA TRP A 57 -16.26 6.35 25.48
C TRP A 57 -15.53 5.52 24.43
N HIS A 58 -14.65 4.60 24.85
CA HIS A 58 -13.87 3.79 23.93
C HIS A 58 -14.75 2.89 23.05
N GLU A 59 -15.77 2.26 23.61
CA GLU A 59 -16.71 1.39 22.88
C GLU A 59 -17.53 2.19 21.87
N GLU A 60 -18.19 3.27 22.29
CA GLU A 60 -19.07 4.05 21.41
C GLU A 60 -18.29 4.82 20.35
N PHE A 61 -17.12 5.34 20.70
CA PHE A 61 -16.25 6.01 19.72
C PHE A 61 -15.72 5.01 18.69
N ALA A 62 -15.23 3.83 19.12
CA ALA A 62 -14.79 2.78 18.21
C ALA A 62 -15.92 2.31 17.28
N ASN A 63 -17.12 2.08 17.82
CA ASN A 63 -18.30 1.67 17.05
C ASN A 63 -18.67 2.71 15.99
N LEU A 64 -18.63 3.99 16.35
CA LEU A 64 -18.92 5.07 15.40
C LEU A 64 -17.90 5.12 14.27
N ILE A 65 -16.60 5.06 14.59
CA ILE A 65 -15.54 5.08 13.57
C ILE A 65 -15.65 3.85 12.66
N ASN A 66 -15.83 2.65 13.23
CA ASN A 66 -15.97 1.41 12.46
C ASN A 66 -17.19 1.44 11.54
N PHE A 67 -18.31 2.02 11.97
CA PHE A 67 -19.47 2.22 11.10
C PHE A 67 -19.12 3.08 9.88
N TYR A 68 -18.48 4.23 10.07
CA TYR A 68 -18.11 5.09 8.94
C TYR A 68 -17.09 4.44 8.00
N VAL A 69 -16.16 3.69 8.56
CA VAL A 69 -15.18 2.90 7.79
C VAL A 69 -15.90 1.83 6.95
N GLU A 70 -16.86 1.10 7.52
CA GLU A 70 -17.68 0.11 6.81
C GLU A 70 -18.46 0.76 5.66
N GLN A 71 -19.08 1.91 5.91
CA GLN A 71 -19.84 2.63 4.89
C GLN A 71 -18.97 3.15 3.74
N GLU A 72 -17.74 3.60 4.01
CA GLU A 72 -16.81 4.00 2.95
C GLU A 72 -16.26 2.79 2.17
N ARG A 73 -16.07 1.64 2.83
CA ARG A 73 -15.64 0.39 2.18
C ARG A 73 -16.68 -0.17 1.22
N ASN A 74 -17.97 0.11 1.42
CA ASN A 74 -19.04 -0.29 0.48
C ASN A 74 -18.84 0.23 -0.95
N ALA A 75 -18.00 1.25 -1.15
CA ALA A 75 -17.62 1.71 -2.49
C ALA A 75 -16.81 0.64 -3.27
N PHE A 76 -16.13 -0.27 -2.57
CA PHE A 76 -15.23 -1.28 -3.14
C PHE A 76 -15.81 -2.71 -3.09
N LEU A 77 -16.82 -2.94 -2.25
CA LEU A 77 -17.43 -4.27 -2.09
C LEU A 77 -18.50 -4.55 -3.14
N LYS A 78 -18.54 -5.80 -3.65
CA LYS A 78 -19.62 -6.27 -4.52
C LYS A 78 -20.96 -6.39 -3.78
N LYS A 79 -20.93 -6.91 -2.55
CA LYS A 79 -22.07 -6.99 -1.64
C LYS A 79 -21.97 -5.85 -0.63
N LYS A 80 -22.85 -4.85 -0.76
CA LYS A 80 -22.86 -3.67 0.12
C LYS A 80 -23.55 -4.01 1.45
N VAL A 81 -22.99 -3.48 2.54
CA VAL A 81 -23.57 -3.54 3.88
C VAL A 81 -24.32 -2.24 4.13
N HIS A 82 -25.65 -2.28 4.03
CA HIS A 82 -26.46 -1.09 4.25
C HIS A 82 -26.49 -0.68 5.73
N SER A 83 -26.83 0.58 6.02
CA SER A 83 -26.85 1.12 7.39
C SER A 83 -27.69 0.26 8.36
N TRP A 84 -28.85 -0.24 7.90
CA TRP A 84 -29.74 -1.09 8.69
C TRP A 84 -29.24 -2.54 8.88
N GLN A 85 -28.24 -2.97 8.11
CA GLN A 85 -27.61 -4.29 8.22
C GLN A 85 -26.33 -4.27 9.06
N SER A 86 -25.86 -3.07 9.40
CA SER A 86 -24.62 -2.89 10.16
C SER A 86 -24.78 -3.42 11.58
N THR A 87 -23.72 -4.03 12.11
CA THR A 87 -23.66 -4.46 13.51
C THR A 87 -23.68 -3.26 14.48
N PHE A 88 -23.37 -2.05 13.98
CA PHE A 88 -23.28 -0.82 14.77
C PHE A 88 -24.62 -0.05 14.79
N ALA A 89 -25.65 -0.65 15.39
CA ALA A 89 -27.02 -0.14 15.36
C ALA A 89 -27.18 1.31 15.88
N LEU A 90 -26.46 1.69 16.94
CA LEU A 90 -26.51 3.05 17.50
C LEU A 90 -25.88 4.10 16.57
N ALA A 91 -24.78 3.74 15.91
CA ALA A 91 -24.12 4.61 14.93
C ALA A 91 -25.00 4.77 13.68
N ALA A 92 -25.60 3.68 13.19
CA ALA A 92 -26.53 3.69 12.06
C ALA A 92 -27.73 4.62 12.33
N SER A 93 -28.39 4.46 13.49
CA SER A 93 -29.52 5.30 13.88
C SER A 93 -29.14 6.78 14.02
N ALA A 94 -27.95 7.10 14.55
CA ALA A 94 -27.49 8.48 14.67
C ALA A 94 -27.25 9.14 13.30
N VAL A 95 -26.88 8.34 12.29
CA VAL A 95 -26.63 8.80 10.93
C VAL A 95 -27.92 8.99 10.14
N ASP A 96 -28.89 8.09 10.27
CA ASP A 96 -30.20 8.21 9.60
C ASP A 96 -31.00 9.45 10.07
N ASN A 97 -30.73 9.91 11.30
CA ASN A 97 -31.34 11.11 11.87
C ASN A 97 -30.63 12.43 11.51
N ALA A 98 -29.51 12.38 10.77
CA ALA A 98 -28.75 13.57 10.37
C ALA A 98 -29.18 14.08 8.98
N PRO A 99 -29.15 15.41 8.73
CA PRO A 99 -29.68 15.98 7.50
C PRO A 99 -28.97 15.46 6.22
N PRO A 100 -29.71 15.19 5.12
CA PRO A 100 -29.18 14.53 3.91
C PRO A 100 -28.02 15.25 3.21
N ALA A 101 -27.92 16.58 3.38
CA ALA A 101 -26.91 17.41 2.71
C ALA A 101 -25.47 17.19 3.23
N ALA A 102 -25.28 16.48 4.35
CA ALA A 102 -23.97 16.19 4.93
C ALA A 102 -23.27 14.94 4.35
N PHE A 103 -23.94 14.19 3.45
CA PHE A 103 -23.60 12.80 3.15
C PHE A 103 -23.14 12.49 1.72
N ALA A 104 -22.93 13.50 0.85
CA ALA A 104 -22.32 13.21 -0.46
C ALA A 104 -20.97 12.49 -0.31
N HIS A 105 -20.27 12.73 0.81
CA HIS A 105 -19.03 12.09 1.23
C HIS A 105 -18.93 12.10 2.76
N SER A 106 -18.70 10.95 3.43
CA SER A 106 -18.55 10.95 4.90
C SER A 106 -17.31 11.73 5.35
N PHE A 107 -17.22 12.10 6.63
CA PHE A 107 -16.02 12.74 7.18
C PHE A 107 -14.78 11.89 6.94
N PHE A 108 -14.93 10.57 7.07
CA PHE A 108 -13.85 9.60 6.94
C PHE A 108 -13.36 9.54 5.49
N GLY A 109 -14.29 9.50 4.53
CA GLY A 109 -13.97 9.56 3.12
C GLY A 109 -13.26 10.86 2.71
N ARG A 110 -13.65 12.00 3.29
CA ARG A 110 -12.96 13.29 3.07
C ARG A 110 -11.55 13.28 3.64
N LEU A 111 -11.36 12.72 4.83
CA LEU A 111 -10.04 12.57 5.46
C LEU A 111 -9.10 11.70 4.62
N VAL A 112 -9.55 10.50 4.22
CA VAL A 112 -8.75 9.58 3.38
C VAL A 112 -8.38 10.23 2.04
N ARG A 113 -9.32 10.94 1.41
CA ARG A 113 -9.04 11.67 0.16
C ARG A 113 -8.08 12.82 0.35
N GLU A 114 -8.18 13.56 1.45
CA GLU A 114 -7.24 14.65 1.72
C GLU A 114 -5.83 14.10 1.95
N LEU A 115 -5.68 13.01 2.72
CA LEU A 115 -4.39 12.35 2.90
C LEU A 115 -3.81 11.89 1.55
N ALA A 116 -4.59 11.19 0.74
CA ALA A 116 -4.16 10.75 -0.60
C ALA A 116 -3.81 11.92 -1.52
N HIS A 117 -4.47 13.07 -1.33
CA HIS A 117 -4.24 14.26 -2.13
C HIS A 117 -2.96 15.00 -1.73
N LEU A 118 -2.68 15.09 -0.43
CA LEU A 118 -1.47 15.71 0.11
C LEU A 118 -0.22 14.88 -0.21
N THR A 119 -0.33 13.55 -0.22
CA THR A 119 0.78 12.65 -0.53
C THR A 119 0.91 12.30 -2.02
N SER A 120 0.11 12.93 -2.88
CA SER A 120 0.21 12.65 -4.31
C SER A 120 1.64 12.96 -4.81
N PRO A 121 2.25 12.10 -5.65
CA PRO A 121 3.57 12.34 -6.26
C PRO A 121 3.67 13.67 -7.04
N ARG A 122 2.52 14.30 -7.32
CA ARG A 122 2.41 15.63 -7.95
C ARG A 122 2.71 16.79 -7.01
N ARG A 123 2.70 16.56 -5.70
CA ARG A 123 2.73 17.61 -4.66
C ARG A 123 3.77 17.35 -3.60
N ALA A 124 4.03 16.10 -3.27
CA ALA A 124 5.01 15.73 -2.29
C ALA A 124 5.86 14.55 -2.75
N TYR A 125 7.12 14.56 -2.36
CA TYR A 125 8.06 13.47 -2.56
C TYR A 125 8.26 12.73 -1.26
N TYR A 126 8.36 11.40 -1.32
CA TYR A 126 8.57 10.57 -0.16
C TYR A 126 10.07 10.35 0.09
N SER A 127 10.53 10.68 1.29
CA SER A 127 11.88 10.36 1.76
C SER A 127 11.81 9.10 2.62
N MET A 128 12.53 8.04 2.22
CA MET A 128 12.64 6.81 3.01
C MET A 128 13.37 7.06 4.33
N GLU A 129 14.46 7.84 4.30
CA GLU A 129 15.28 8.15 5.49
C GLU A 129 14.47 8.85 6.59
N LEU A 130 13.59 9.77 6.20
CA LEU A 130 12.74 10.51 7.15
C LEU A 130 11.39 9.84 7.40
N GLY A 131 11.02 8.83 6.60
CA GLY A 131 9.68 8.22 6.62
C GLY A 131 8.54 9.23 6.40
N SER A 132 8.78 10.30 5.64
CA SER A 132 7.84 11.43 5.50
C SER A 132 7.77 11.98 4.09
N TRP A 133 6.66 12.67 3.80
CA TRP A 133 6.39 13.35 2.55
C TRP A 133 6.82 14.81 2.66
N LEU A 134 7.68 15.23 1.74
CA LEU A 134 8.27 16.55 1.67
C LEU A 134 7.69 17.33 0.48
N ASP A 135 7.46 18.63 0.68
CA ASP A 135 7.15 19.57 -0.41
C ASP A 135 8.40 19.83 -1.26
N ASN A 136 8.25 20.51 -2.39
CA ASN A 136 9.34 21.01 -3.25
C ASN A 136 10.39 21.86 -2.50
N THR A 137 10.03 22.38 -1.32
CA THR A 137 10.89 23.19 -0.45
C THR A 137 11.64 22.37 0.61
N GLY A 138 11.42 21.05 0.66
CA GLY A 138 11.96 20.16 1.70
C GLY A 138 11.17 20.21 3.02
N LYS A 139 10.03 20.90 3.06
CA LYS A 139 9.19 20.98 4.26
C LYS A 139 8.26 19.77 4.37
N GLU A 140 8.17 19.19 5.56
CA GLU A 140 7.24 18.08 5.85
C GLU A 140 5.78 18.48 5.59
N VAL A 141 5.11 17.75 4.70
CA VAL A 141 3.68 17.85 4.37
C VAL A 141 2.90 16.85 5.19
N VAL A 142 3.28 15.57 5.11
CA VAL A 142 2.73 14.47 5.91
C VAL A 142 3.89 13.69 6.49
N GLY A 143 3.84 13.38 7.77
CA GLY A 143 4.85 12.57 8.43
C GLY A 143 4.51 12.39 9.89
N SER A 144 5.52 12.23 10.75
CA SER A 144 5.35 11.83 12.15
C SER A 144 4.36 12.71 12.91
N ARG A 145 4.39 14.03 12.67
CA ARG A 145 3.52 15.00 13.34
C ARG A 145 2.05 14.83 13.02
N ILE A 146 1.72 14.67 11.73
CA ILE A 146 0.33 14.47 11.30
C ILE A 146 -0.16 13.08 11.73
N LEU A 147 0.69 12.05 11.64
CA LEU A 147 0.35 10.69 12.07
C LEU A 147 0.07 10.63 13.58
N MET A 148 0.87 11.31 14.40
CA MET A 148 0.64 11.44 15.83
C MET A 148 -0.68 12.16 16.13
N LEU A 149 -0.98 13.24 15.40
CA LEU A 149 -2.22 13.99 15.58
C LEU A 149 -3.46 13.17 15.16
N LEU A 150 -3.37 12.42 14.05
CA LEU A 150 -4.40 11.47 13.63
C LEU A 150 -4.61 10.40 14.70
N ARG A 151 -3.54 9.84 15.26
CA ARG A 151 -3.61 8.81 16.31
C ARG A 151 -4.29 9.35 17.55
N ARG A 152 -3.91 10.55 18.02
CA ARG A 152 -4.54 11.17 19.18
C ARG A 152 -6.02 11.50 18.94
N THR A 153 -6.38 11.88 17.72
CA THR A 153 -7.75 12.31 17.39
C THR A 153 -8.70 11.13 17.18
N PHE A 154 -8.27 10.08 16.47
CA PHE A 154 -9.14 8.96 16.08
C PHE A 154 -8.78 7.63 16.75
N GLY A 155 -7.72 7.60 17.55
CA GLY A 155 -7.22 6.38 18.20
C GLY A 155 -6.71 5.33 17.23
N HIS A 156 -6.39 4.16 17.79
CA HIS A 156 -5.95 2.98 17.03
C HIS A 156 -6.98 2.52 16.01
N VAL A 157 -8.27 2.60 16.35
CA VAL A 157 -9.39 2.20 15.48
C VAL A 157 -9.48 3.06 14.21
N GLY A 158 -9.26 4.37 14.33
CA GLY A 158 -9.22 5.28 13.19
C GLY A 158 -8.06 4.99 12.24
N LEU A 159 -6.85 4.83 12.77
CA LEU A 159 -5.66 4.53 11.96
C LEU A 159 -5.79 3.18 11.25
N ARG A 160 -6.25 2.14 11.95
CA ARG A 160 -6.57 0.84 11.34
C ARG A 160 -7.64 0.97 10.26
N GLY A 161 -8.66 1.80 10.51
CA GLY A 161 -9.69 2.11 9.53
C GLY A 161 -9.13 2.74 8.25
N ILE A 162 -8.17 3.67 8.40
CA ILE A 162 -7.52 4.38 7.28
C ILE A 162 -6.65 3.40 6.49
N ASP A 163 -5.77 2.66 7.18
CA ASP A 163 -4.94 1.61 6.58
C ASP A 163 -5.77 0.65 5.72
N SER A 164 -6.80 0.05 6.33
CA SER A 164 -7.59 -0.96 5.63
C SER A 164 -8.40 -0.35 4.47
N THR A 165 -8.89 0.89 4.59
CA THR A 165 -9.51 1.59 3.45
C THR A 165 -8.54 1.79 2.28
N PHE A 166 -7.28 2.17 2.56
CA PHE A 166 -6.24 2.18 1.52
C PHE A 166 -5.96 0.78 0.97
N GLY A 167 -6.05 -0.27 1.80
CA GLY A 167 -5.96 -1.66 1.34
C GLY A 167 -7.05 -2.03 0.32
N PHE A 168 -8.30 -1.61 0.55
CA PHE A 168 -9.38 -1.76 -0.43
C PHE A 168 -9.14 -0.95 -1.70
N MET A 169 -8.59 0.27 -1.58
CA MET A 169 -8.22 1.07 -2.74
C MET A 169 -7.16 0.37 -3.60
N VAL A 170 -6.12 -0.20 -2.98
CA VAL A 170 -5.07 -1.00 -3.66
C VAL A 170 -5.70 -2.21 -4.34
N THR A 171 -6.51 -2.99 -3.62
CA THR A 171 -7.21 -4.17 -4.16
C THR A 171 -8.05 -3.83 -5.40
N ALA A 172 -8.81 -2.73 -5.35
CA ALA A 172 -9.62 -2.28 -6.47
C ALA A 172 -8.78 -1.82 -7.67
N GLN A 173 -7.64 -1.14 -7.45
CA GLN A 173 -6.74 -0.78 -8.54
C GLN A 173 -6.07 -2.01 -9.17
N LEU A 174 -5.65 -2.99 -8.35
CA LEU A 174 -5.05 -4.22 -8.82
C LEU A 174 -6.01 -5.01 -9.70
N HIS A 175 -7.25 -5.25 -9.25
CA HIS A 175 -8.25 -5.93 -10.10
C HIS A 175 -8.52 -5.20 -11.42
N ARG A 176 -8.57 -3.86 -11.39
CA ARG A 176 -8.73 -3.04 -12.61
C ARG A 176 -7.54 -3.24 -13.56
N PHE A 177 -6.32 -3.21 -13.04
CA PHE A 177 -5.11 -3.43 -13.82
C PHE A 177 -5.05 -4.84 -14.41
N VAL A 178 -5.34 -5.87 -13.62
CA VAL A 178 -5.36 -7.27 -14.08
C VAL A 178 -6.40 -7.49 -15.17
N ALA A 179 -7.62 -6.97 -14.98
CA ALA A 179 -8.68 -7.07 -15.98
C ALA A 179 -8.29 -6.37 -17.30
N PHE A 180 -7.69 -5.17 -17.19
CA PHE A 180 -7.21 -4.44 -18.36
C PHE A 180 -6.05 -5.16 -19.07
N TYR A 181 -5.08 -5.69 -18.31
CA TYR A 181 -3.95 -6.44 -18.85
C TYR A 181 -4.43 -7.64 -19.67
N ARG A 182 -5.32 -8.47 -19.10
CA ARG A 182 -5.87 -9.64 -19.80
C ARG A 182 -6.65 -9.27 -21.06
N GLN A 183 -7.36 -8.14 -21.04
CA GLN A 183 -8.11 -7.66 -22.21
C GLN A 183 -7.20 -7.19 -23.34
N VAL A 184 -6.09 -6.54 -23.02
CA VAL A 184 -5.17 -5.97 -24.02
C VAL A 184 -4.17 -7.01 -24.54
N VAL A 185 -3.74 -7.94 -23.69
CA VAL A 185 -2.77 -8.99 -24.01
C VAL A 185 -3.50 -10.25 -24.48
N SER A 186 -4.38 -10.12 -25.49
CA SER A 186 -5.25 -11.21 -25.93
C SER A 186 -4.75 -11.99 -27.17
N SER A 187 -3.81 -11.47 -27.96
CA SER A 187 -3.10 -12.25 -29.00
C SER A 187 -1.83 -11.55 -29.53
N ASP A 188 -1.97 -10.44 -30.27
CA ASP A 188 -0.87 -9.88 -31.06
C ASP A 188 0.24 -9.29 -30.17
N LEU A 189 -0.17 -8.66 -29.07
CA LEU A 189 0.74 -8.12 -28.07
C LEU A 189 1.39 -9.23 -27.23
N PHE A 190 0.70 -10.36 -27.05
CA PHE A 190 1.26 -11.53 -26.37
C PHE A 190 2.39 -12.13 -27.21
N GLU A 191 2.19 -12.36 -28.51
CA GLU A 191 3.25 -12.85 -29.40
C GLU A 191 4.45 -11.90 -29.46
N GLN A 192 4.21 -10.58 -29.43
CA GLN A 192 5.30 -9.60 -29.39
C GLN A 192 6.08 -9.69 -28.07
N LEU A 193 5.39 -9.81 -26.92
CA LEU A 193 6.04 -10.00 -25.63
C LEU A 193 6.82 -11.31 -25.56
N GLU A 194 6.28 -12.39 -26.12
CA GLU A 194 6.94 -13.69 -26.18
C GLU A 194 8.21 -13.65 -27.06
N ARG A 195 8.18 -12.92 -28.18
CA ARG A 195 9.37 -12.66 -29.01
C ARG A 195 10.43 -11.87 -28.25
N TYR A 196 10.04 -10.84 -27.50
CA TYR A 196 10.99 -10.09 -26.66
C TYR A 196 11.54 -10.93 -25.52
N ALA A 197 10.70 -11.73 -24.83
CA ALA A 197 11.13 -12.64 -23.77
C ALA A 197 12.13 -13.67 -24.29
N THR A 198 11.89 -14.24 -25.47
CA THR A 198 12.80 -15.21 -26.10
C THR A 198 14.10 -14.55 -26.55
N ALA A 199 14.06 -13.30 -27.03
CA ALA A 199 15.24 -12.55 -27.45
C ALA A 199 16.12 -12.07 -26.28
N LEU A 200 15.52 -11.85 -25.10
CA LEU A 200 16.20 -11.44 -23.88
C LEU A 200 16.66 -12.63 -23.02
N ALA A 201 16.17 -13.84 -23.32
CA ALA A 201 16.61 -15.07 -22.70
C ALA A 201 17.91 -15.59 -23.36
N PRO A 202 18.94 -16.00 -22.58
CA PRO A 202 19.01 -16.01 -21.12
C PRO A 202 19.45 -14.65 -20.54
N VAL A 203 18.87 -14.29 -19.39
CA VAL A 203 19.08 -13.05 -18.61
C VAL A 203 20.56 -12.79 -18.25
N GLN A 204 21.39 -13.84 -18.31
CA GLN A 204 22.82 -13.81 -18.02
C GLN A 204 23.69 -13.34 -19.20
N THR A 205 23.14 -13.33 -20.42
CA THR A 205 23.87 -12.92 -21.62
C THR A 205 23.56 -11.47 -21.99
N LEU A 206 24.44 -10.85 -22.78
CA LEU A 206 24.29 -9.50 -23.33
C LEU A 206 23.80 -9.58 -24.79
N PRO A 207 22.49 -9.51 -25.07
CA PRO A 207 21.99 -9.41 -26.43
C PRO A 207 22.44 -8.11 -27.12
N ASP A 208 22.81 -8.22 -28.39
CA ASP A 208 23.13 -7.07 -29.24
C ASP A 208 21.93 -6.11 -29.35
N LYS A 209 22.18 -4.79 -29.20
CA LYS A 209 21.19 -3.70 -29.36
C LYS A 209 20.04 -3.66 -28.33
N LEU A 210 20.29 -4.12 -27.09
CA LEU A 210 19.32 -4.13 -25.99
C LEU A 210 18.61 -2.77 -25.78
N SER A 211 19.34 -1.65 -25.81
CA SER A 211 18.75 -0.30 -25.64
C SER A 211 17.74 0.07 -26.74
N LYS A 212 17.93 -0.43 -27.97
CA LYS A 212 16.97 -0.22 -29.08
C LYS A 212 15.73 -1.10 -28.91
N HIS A 213 15.88 -2.31 -28.38
CA HIS A 213 14.75 -3.18 -28.06
C HIS A 213 13.87 -2.57 -26.97
N TYR A 214 14.46 -2.03 -25.89
CA TYR A 214 13.73 -1.33 -24.83
C TYR A 214 13.03 -0.06 -25.34
N ALA A 215 13.69 0.76 -26.18
CA ALA A 215 13.09 1.96 -26.75
C ALA A 215 11.93 1.66 -27.73
N THR A 216 12.06 0.60 -28.53
CA THR A 216 11.03 0.17 -29.48
C THR A 216 9.84 -0.45 -28.74
N ALA A 217 10.10 -1.27 -27.72
CA ALA A 217 9.05 -1.84 -26.87
C ALA A 217 8.23 -0.74 -26.15
N ALA A 218 8.89 0.29 -25.61
CA ALA A 218 8.20 1.40 -24.95
C ALA A 218 7.18 2.11 -25.87
N GLN A 219 7.50 2.26 -27.16
CA GLN A 219 6.58 2.85 -28.14
C GLN A 219 5.43 1.89 -28.51
N SER A 220 5.71 0.60 -28.69
CA SER A 220 4.71 -0.42 -29.04
C SER A 220 3.66 -0.64 -27.96
N PHE A 221 4.03 -0.46 -26.68
CA PHE A 221 3.16 -0.76 -25.53
C PHE A 221 2.56 0.49 -24.85
N GLY A 222 2.53 1.66 -25.50
CA GLY A 222 2.16 2.93 -24.86
C GLY A 222 0.82 2.94 -24.09
N LYS A 223 -0.22 2.24 -24.58
CA LYS A 223 -1.51 2.12 -23.84
C LYS A 223 -1.37 1.37 -22.53
N LEU A 224 -0.59 0.28 -22.53
CA LEU A 224 -0.33 -0.53 -21.35
C LEU A 224 0.57 0.23 -20.36
N MET A 225 1.55 0.97 -20.87
CA MET A 225 2.42 1.83 -20.06
C MET A 225 1.64 2.93 -19.33
N ASN A 226 0.63 3.52 -19.97
CA ASN A 226 -0.21 4.55 -19.35
C ASN A 226 -1.09 3.99 -18.23
N GLU A 227 -1.75 2.84 -18.42
CA GLU A 227 -2.53 2.22 -17.35
C GLU A 227 -1.61 1.71 -16.22
N ALA A 228 -0.44 1.15 -16.57
CA ALA A 228 0.59 0.79 -15.59
C ALA A 228 1.05 2.00 -14.78
N ALA A 229 1.23 3.17 -15.40
CA ALA A 229 1.61 4.39 -14.68
C ALA A 229 0.57 4.81 -13.62
N VAL A 230 -0.70 4.74 -13.99
CA VAL A 230 -1.79 5.05 -13.05
C VAL A 230 -1.86 4.02 -11.93
N ALA A 231 -1.76 2.73 -12.26
CA ALA A 231 -1.81 1.64 -11.29
C ALA A 231 -0.64 1.72 -10.31
N VAL A 232 0.59 1.84 -10.81
CA VAL A 232 1.82 1.92 -10.00
C VAL A 232 1.81 3.14 -9.10
N SER A 233 1.47 4.32 -9.61
CA SER A 233 1.44 5.54 -8.81
C SER A 233 0.41 5.45 -7.67
N ARG A 234 -0.79 4.93 -7.95
CA ARG A 234 -1.86 4.78 -6.94
C ARG A 234 -1.53 3.70 -5.92
N CYS A 235 -1.07 2.53 -6.36
CA CYS A 235 -0.71 1.43 -5.47
C CYS A 235 0.50 1.80 -4.61
N GLY A 236 1.53 2.41 -5.21
CA GLY A 236 2.75 2.84 -4.50
C GLY A 236 2.47 3.87 -3.41
N ASN A 237 1.77 4.96 -3.75
CA ASN A 237 1.44 5.99 -2.75
C ASN A 237 0.51 5.44 -1.65
N ALA A 238 -0.51 4.68 -2.03
CA ALA A 238 -1.40 4.06 -1.04
C ALA A 238 -0.64 3.10 -0.12
N LYS A 239 0.27 2.28 -0.66
CA LYS A 239 1.10 1.35 0.12
C LYS A 239 2.04 2.08 1.07
N LEU A 240 2.68 3.16 0.65
CA LEU A 240 3.51 4.00 1.52
C LEU A 240 2.70 4.60 2.67
N LEU A 241 1.51 5.14 2.38
CA LEU A 241 0.59 5.63 3.41
C LEU A 241 0.20 4.52 4.40
N ARG A 242 -0.08 3.32 3.90
CA ARG A 242 -0.38 2.16 4.75
C ARG A 242 0.79 1.80 5.65
N ASN A 243 2.00 1.73 5.11
CA ASN A 243 3.21 1.46 5.88
C ASN A 243 3.39 2.51 6.99
N ALA A 244 3.19 3.79 6.69
CA ALA A 244 3.26 4.86 7.69
C ALA A 244 2.20 4.72 8.80
N MET A 245 0.98 4.26 8.47
CA MET A 245 -0.07 3.99 9.47
C MET A 245 0.25 2.76 10.32
N ILE A 246 0.74 1.69 9.69
CA ILE A 246 1.11 0.43 10.35
C ILE A 246 2.29 0.67 11.31
N ASP A 247 3.31 1.40 10.87
CA ASP A 247 4.48 1.72 11.70
C ASP A 247 4.04 2.58 12.90
N SER A 248 3.19 3.60 12.70
CA SER A 248 2.63 4.39 13.80
C SER A 248 1.80 3.54 14.79
N LEU A 249 1.00 2.58 14.31
CA LEU A 249 0.25 1.65 15.15
C LEU A 249 1.18 0.73 15.95
N ARG A 250 2.20 0.19 15.29
CA ARG A 250 3.20 -0.70 15.88
C ARG A 250 3.98 -0.02 16.99
N ASP A 251 4.55 1.16 16.70
CA ASP A 251 5.31 1.94 17.67
C ASP A 251 4.47 2.27 18.90
N SER A 252 3.19 2.60 18.68
CA SER A 252 2.28 2.92 19.77
C SER A 252 1.92 1.68 20.59
N CYS A 253 1.71 0.53 19.94
CA CYS A 253 1.46 -0.74 20.63
C CYS A 253 2.67 -1.20 21.46
N GLU A 254 3.89 -1.02 20.93
CA GLU A 254 5.12 -1.34 21.63
C GLU A 254 5.29 -0.49 22.90
N ILE A 255 4.96 0.80 22.83
CA ILE A 255 5.10 1.74 23.94
C ILE A 255 3.95 1.60 24.97
N GLU A 256 2.70 1.58 24.51
CA GLU A 256 1.51 1.62 25.39
C GLU A 256 1.16 0.23 25.95
N ALA A 257 1.45 -0.86 25.22
CA ALA A 257 1.08 -2.22 25.59
C ALA A 257 2.18 -3.26 25.25
N PRO A 258 3.38 -3.16 25.84
CA PRO A 258 4.54 -3.97 25.46
C PRO A 258 4.32 -5.49 25.65
N LEU A 259 3.56 -5.90 26.66
CA LEU A 259 3.24 -7.31 26.91
C LEU A 259 2.34 -7.89 25.82
N LEU A 260 1.31 -7.13 25.41
CA LEU A 260 0.40 -7.53 24.34
C LEU A 260 1.14 -7.60 23.01
N HIS A 261 1.96 -6.59 22.71
CA HIS A 261 2.78 -6.56 21.51
C HIS A 261 3.66 -7.82 21.40
N ARG A 262 4.43 -8.14 22.44
CA ARG A 262 5.31 -9.33 22.45
C ARG A 262 4.54 -10.64 22.35
N ALA A 263 3.40 -10.75 23.01
CA ALA A 263 2.54 -11.94 22.93
C ALA A 263 2.00 -12.14 21.51
N LEU A 264 1.55 -11.06 20.85
CA LEU A 264 1.05 -11.12 19.48
C LEU A 264 2.18 -11.40 18.48
N VAL A 265 3.37 -10.84 18.66
CA VAL A 265 4.55 -11.15 17.81
C VAL A 265 4.92 -12.64 17.92
N ALA A 266 4.93 -13.18 19.14
CA ALA A 266 5.21 -14.60 19.35
C ALA A 266 4.11 -15.50 18.75
N ALA A 267 2.85 -15.12 18.89
CA ALA A 267 1.72 -15.85 18.32
C ALA A 267 1.73 -15.83 16.78
N ASP A 268 1.92 -14.65 16.17
CA ASP A 268 2.01 -14.49 14.71
C ASP A 268 3.20 -15.27 14.13
N GLY A 269 4.37 -15.20 14.79
CA GLY A 269 5.54 -15.97 14.40
C GLY A 269 5.32 -17.49 14.48
N ALA A 270 4.65 -17.98 15.53
CA ALA A 270 4.31 -19.40 15.66
C ALA A 270 3.33 -19.86 14.57
N LEU A 271 2.30 -19.05 14.27
CA LEU A 271 1.33 -19.33 13.20
C LEU A 271 2.00 -19.38 11.82
N LEU A 272 2.93 -18.46 11.52
CA LEU A 272 3.64 -18.48 10.24
C LEU A 272 4.55 -19.70 10.08
N ILE A 273 5.18 -20.18 11.16
CA ILE A 273 5.98 -21.40 11.14
C ILE A 273 5.10 -22.61 10.84
N ASP A 274 3.96 -22.73 11.52
CA ASP A 274 3.00 -23.82 11.32
C ASP A 274 2.41 -23.82 9.90
N ALA A 275 2.14 -22.64 9.34
CA ALA A 275 1.71 -22.48 7.96
C ALA A 275 2.75 -23.01 6.95
N HIS A 276 4.04 -22.70 7.17
CA HIS A 276 5.12 -23.15 6.30
C HIS A 276 5.38 -24.66 6.40
N GLU A 277 5.22 -25.25 7.59
CA GLU A 277 5.35 -26.70 7.77
C GLU A 277 4.23 -27.46 7.03
N THR A 278 3.02 -26.90 7.02
CA THR A 278 1.86 -27.49 6.33
C THR A 278 2.00 -27.42 4.80
N THR A 279 2.52 -26.31 4.24
CA THR A 279 2.74 -26.19 2.79
C THR A 279 3.94 -27.00 2.30
N ALA A 280 5.01 -27.12 3.09
CA ALA A 280 6.18 -27.93 2.75
C ALA A 280 5.86 -29.43 2.61
N THR A 281 4.81 -29.93 3.27
CA THR A 281 4.36 -31.32 3.10
C THR A 281 3.58 -31.58 1.82
N GLU A 282 3.01 -30.56 1.16
CA GLU A 282 2.29 -30.72 -0.12
C GLU A 282 3.24 -30.80 -1.32
N ASP A 283 4.44 -30.22 -1.23
CA ASP A 283 5.42 -30.17 -2.32
C ASP A 283 6.33 -31.42 -2.43
N LEU A 284 6.22 -32.40 -1.52
CA LEU A 284 7.07 -33.61 -1.53
C LEU A 284 6.54 -34.83 -2.30
N ASP A 285 5.28 -34.84 -2.75
CA ASP A 285 4.71 -36.00 -3.48
C ASP A 285 4.68 -35.80 -5.01
N VAL A 286 5.87 -35.94 -5.62
CA VAL A 286 6.12 -35.85 -7.08
C VAL A 286 5.52 -37.03 -7.88
N HIS A 287 4.73 -37.94 -7.30
CA HIS A 287 4.25 -39.14 -8.01
C HIS A 287 2.78 -39.52 -7.82
N THR A 288 1.87 -38.54 -7.89
CA THR A 288 0.44 -38.84 -8.11
C THR A 288 -0.12 -38.08 -9.30
N PRO A 289 -0.60 -38.76 -10.37
CA PRO A 289 -1.24 -38.11 -11.50
C PRO A 289 -2.45 -37.29 -11.05
N ARG A 290 -2.55 -36.07 -11.58
CA ARG A 290 -3.57 -35.02 -11.34
C ARG A 290 -5.03 -35.42 -11.67
N ALA A 291 -5.33 -36.71 -11.76
CA ALA A 291 -6.66 -37.27 -12.03
C ALA A 291 -7.37 -37.84 -10.78
N LEU A 292 -6.79 -37.68 -9.57
CA LEU A 292 -7.40 -38.13 -8.30
C LEU A 292 -7.72 -37.00 -7.30
N VAL A 293 -7.53 -35.73 -7.71
CA VAL A 293 -7.84 -34.55 -6.88
C VAL A 293 -9.36 -34.35 -6.71
N ASP A 294 -10.19 -35.01 -7.52
CA ASP A 294 -11.66 -34.97 -7.38
C ASP A 294 -12.22 -35.91 -6.29
N THR A 295 -11.39 -36.66 -5.57
CA THR A 295 -11.86 -37.62 -4.54
C THR A 295 -11.17 -37.56 -3.17
N ALA A 296 -10.32 -36.56 -2.91
CA ALA A 296 -9.84 -36.31 -1.56
C ALA A 296 -10.94 -35.56 -0.76
N PRO A 297 -11.35 -36.03 0.43
CA PRO A 297 -12.38 -35.34 1.20
C PRO A 297 -11.85 -33.96 1.60
N LYS A 298 -12.67 -32.93 1.35
CA LYS A 298 -12.51 -31.60 1.92
C LYS A 298 -12.34 -31.73 3.43
N THR A 299 -11.36 -30.97 3.94
CA THR A 299 -11.13 -30.60 5.34
C THR A 299 -10.78 -31.75 6.31
N SER A 300 -9.48 -31.86 6.62
CA SER A 300 -9.09 -32.42 7.92
C SER A 300 -9.55 -31.43 9.00
N LYS A 301 -10.12 -31.92 10.12
CA LYS A 301 -10.56 -31.09 11.25
C LYS A 301 -9.45 -30.15 11.77
N ALA A 302 -8.18 -30.54 11.62
CA ALA A 302 -7.05 -29.73 12.03
C ALA A 302 -6.89 -28.46 11.19
N CYS A 303 -7.23 -28.51 9.90
CA CYS A 303 -7.21 -27.33 9.02
C CYS A 303 -8.34 -26.34 9.38
N GLU A 304 -9.53 -26.84 9.75
CA GLU A 304 -10.64 -25.99 10.18
C GLU A 304 -10.34 -25.29 11.51
N GLU A 305 -9.77 -26.00 12.48
CA GLU A 305 -9.34 -25.41 13.77
C GLU A 305 -8.25 -24.36 13.60
N TYR A 306 -7.30 -24.59 12.67
CA TYR A 306 -6.26 -23.64 12.32
C TYR A 306 -6.84 -22.36 11.67
N ASP A 307 -7.75 -22.51 10.70
CA ASP A 307 -8.41 -21.37 10.04
C ASP A 307 -9.25 -20.54 11.01
N GLU A 308 -9.94 -21.18 11.96
CA GLU A 308 -10.67 -20.49 13.03
C GLU A 308 -9.73 -19.72 13.97
N LEU A 309 -8.60 -20.34 14.36
CA LEU A 309 -7.60 -19.69 15.18
C LEU A 309 -7.00 -18.47 14.47
N LEU A 310 -6.61 -18.61 13.20
CA LEU A 310 -6.09 -17.54 12.37
C LEU A 310 -7.12 -16.39 12.23
N ALA A 311 -8.38 -16.72 11.99
CA ALA A 311 -9.47 -15.74 11.91
C ALA A 311 -9.69 -14.99 13.24
N SER A 312 -9.47 -15.65 14.38
CA SER A 312 -9.60 -15.05 15.72
C SER A 312 -8.44 -14.12 16.08
N VAL A 313 -7.21 -14.45 15.67
CA VAL A 313 -5.98 -13.72 16.00
C VAL A 313 -5.71 -12.57 15.04
N SER A 314 -6.04 -12.73 13.75
CA SER A 314 -5.82 -11.74 12.69
C SER A 314 -6.31 -10.33 13.06
N PRO A 315 -7.51 -10.11 13.61
CA PRO A 315 -7.96 -8.77 13.98
C PRO A 315 -7.08 -8.06 15.02
N TYR A 316 -6.44 -8.81 15.93
CA TYR A 316 -5.55 -8.26 16.94
C TYR A 316 -4.17 -7.94 16.34
N VAL A 317 -3.65 -8.80 15.47
CA VAL A 317 -2.42 -8.57 14.69
C VAL A 317 -2.56 -7.30 13.83
N ASP A 318 -3.72 -7.10 13.21
CA ASP A 318 -4.05 -5.89 12.45
C ASP A 318 -4.04 -4.64 13.34
N ALA A 319 -4.70 -4.73 14.49
CA ALA A 319 -4.84 -3.61 15.41
C ALA A 319 -3.50 -3.20 16.02
N ALA A 320 -2.59 -4.16 16.20
CA ALA A 320 -1.24 -3.93 16.70
C ALA A 320 -0.25 -3.46 15.63
N GLY A 321 -0.65 -3.34 14.35
CA GLY A 321 0.26 -2.97 13.26
C GLY A 321 1.34 -4.02 12.97
N LEU A 322 1.04 -5.30 13.26
CA LEU A 322 2.00 -6.40 13.09
C LEU A 322 1.97 -7.00 11.68
N ARG A 323 0.95 -6.69 10.86
CA ARG A 323 0.97 -7.05 9.43
C ARG A 323 2.27 -6.60 8.77
N GLY A 324 2.89 -7.51 8.02
CA GLY A 324 4.11 -7.22 7.28
C GLY A 324 3.97 -6.02 6.31
N ARG A 325 5.03 -5.22 6.20
CA ARG A 325 5.12 -4.10 5.25
C ARG A 325 5.06 -4.59 3.79
N CYS A 326 5.57 -5.80 3.53
CA CYS A 326 5.62 -6.46 2.22
C CYS A 326 4.99 -7.85 2.33
N GLY A 327 4.39 -8.35 1.25
CA GLY A 327 3.82 -9.71 1.19
C GLY A 327 2.31 -9.81 1.46
N GLN A 328 1.57 -8.67 1.49
CA GLN A 328 0.12 -8.75 1.56
C GLN A 328 -0.46 -9.06 0.18
N ILE A 329 -1.03 -10.25 0.02
CA ILE A 329 -1.76 -10.64 -1.17
C ILE A 329 -3.17 -10.03 -1.08
N PHE A 330 -3.47 -9.12 -2.00
CA PHE A 330 -4.78 -8.48 -2.19
C PHE A 330 -5.65 -9.24 -3.18
N VAL A 331 -5.01 -9.86 -4.17
CA VAL A 331 -5.69 -10.48 -5.30
C VAL A 331 -5.16 -11.90 -5.47
N VAL A 332 -6.07 -12.87 -5.47
CA VAL A 332 -5.79 -14.25 -5.86
C VAL A 332 -6.35 -14.43 -7.27
N ASP A 333 -5.48 -14.37 -8.27
CA ASP A 333 -5.82 -14.44 -9.69
C ASP A 333 -4.86 -15.39 -10.42
N ASP A 334 -5.30 -15.96 -11.55
CA ASP A 334 -4.45 -16.79 -12.41
C ASP A 334 -3.17 -16.06 -12.86
N PRO A 335 -2.05 -16.79 -13.03
CA PRO A 335 -0.76 -16.20 -13.37
C PRO A 335 -0.82 -15.37 -14.64
N ILE A 336 -0.22 -14.17 -14.59
CA ILE A 336 -0.14 -13.26 -15.73
C ILE A 336 1.20 -13.49 -16.45
N PRO A 337 1.20 -13.95 -17.71
CA PRO A 337 2.42 -14.22 -18.44
C PRO A 337 3.17 -12.91 -18.75
N HIS A 338 4.51 -12.97 -18.76
CA HIS A 338 5.41 -11.86 -19.11
C HIS A 338 5.21 -10.55 -18.33
N LEU A 339 4.55 -10.58 -17.16
CA LEU A 339 4.34 -9.39 -16.33
C LEU A 339 5.67 -8.76 -15.90
N SER A 340 6.65 -9.55 -15.46
CA SER A 340 7.98 -9.06 -15.05
C SER A 340 8.72 -8.31 -16.15
N LEU A 341 8.63 -8.81 -17.40
CA LEU A 341 9.23 -8.18 -18.56
C LEU A 341 8.52 -6.86 -18.92
N MET A 342 7.19 -6.83 -18.84
CA MET A 342 6.44 -5.61 -19.06
C MET A 342 6.77 -4.54 -18.01
N MET A 343 6.85 -4.94 -16.74
CA MET A 343 7.19 -4.02 -15.66
C MET A 343 8.64 -3.52 -15.77
N SER A 344 9.60 -4.32 -16.27
CA SER A 344 10.97 -3.84 -16.49
C SER A 344 11.06 -2.81 -17.62
N PHE A 345 10.34 -3.01 -18.73
CA PHE A 345 10.19 -2.00 -19.78
C PHE A 345 9.58 -0.70 -19.26
N TYR A 346 8.52 -0.82 -18.46
CA TYR A 346 7.88 0.33 -17.82
C TYR A 346 8.85 1.11 -16.93
N THR A 347 9.60 0.41 -16.06
CA THR A 347 10.58 1.04 -15.17
C THR A 347 11.65 1.80 -15.95
N VAL A 348 12.28 1.16 -16.95
CA VAL A 348 13.33 1.81 -17.75
C VAL A 348 12.82 3.07 -18.47
N MET A 349 11.58 3.03 -18.98
CA MET A 349 10.93 4.18 -19.60
C MET A 349 10.69 5.33 -18.61
N GLN A 350 10.38 5.05 -17.35
CA GLN A 350 10.21 6.11 -16.34
C GLN A 350 11.55 6.64 -15.83
N LEU A 351 12.56 5.79 -15.70
CA LEU A 351 13.90 6.20 -15.26
C LEU A 351 14.58 7.15 -16.23
N SER A 352 14.36 6.99 -17.55
CA SER A 352 14.89 7.94 -18.55
C SER A 352 14.31 9.36 -18.41
N ARG A 353 13.27 9.54 -17.57
CA ARG A 353 12.62 10.82 -17.29
C ARG A 353 13.01 11.38 -15.91
N MET A 354 13.85 10.69 -15.14
CA MET A 354 14.27 11.10 -13.79
C MET A 354 15.68 11.71 -13.78
N ALA A 355 15.91 12.67 -12.88
CA ALA A 355 17.23 13.15 -12.52
C ALA A 355 17.35 13.41 -11.02
N TRP A 356 18.59 13.40 -10.55
CA TRP A 356 18.90 13.67 -9.16
C TRP A 356 18.60 15.12 -8.79
N ASN A 357 17.91 15.33 -7.68
CA ASN A 357 17.70 16.65 -7.10
C ASN A 357 18.49 16.77 -5.78
N GLU A 358 19.61 17.51 -5.82
CA GLU A 358 20.50 17.74 -4.67
C GLU A 358 19.78 18.37 -3.46
N SER A 359 18.75 19.19 -3.68
CA SER A 359 18.04 19.88 -2.59
C SER A 359 17.16 18.97 -1.75
N LEU A 360 16.69 17.85 -2.32
CA LEU A 360 15.83 16.89 -1.66
C LEU A 360 16.55 15.57 -1.36
N GLY A 361 17.71 15.33 -1.97
CA GLY A 361 18.39 14.03 -1.92
C GLY A 361 17.57 12.92 -2.59
N LEU A 362 16.75 13.27 -3.59
CA LEU A 362 15.80 12.35 -4.22
C LEU A 362 15.84 12.48 -5.75
N TYR A 363 15.54 11.38 -6.45
CA TYR A 363 15.32 11.41 -7.90
C TYR A 363 13.93 11.95 -8.22
N VAL A 364 13.89 13.03 -9.00
CA VAL A 364 12.68 13.74 -9.41
C VAL A 364 12.67 13.86 -10.93
N THR A 365 11.48 13.98 -11.53
CA THR A 365 11.35 14.12 -12.99
C THR A 365 12.09 15.32 -13.59
N VAL A 366 12.76 15.08 -14.72
CA VAL A 366 13.40 16.10 -15.56
C VAL A 366 12.35 16.82 -16.40
N GLY A 367 12.19 18.13 -16.17
CA GLY A 367 11.32 18.99 -16.97
C GLY A 367 10.03 19.34 -16.25
N ARG A 368 9.97 20.57 -15.73
CA ARG A 368 8.77 21.22 -15.16
C ARG A 368 7.76 21.63 -16.25
N GLY A 369 7.43 20.73 -17.17
CA GLY A 369 6.50 21.00 -18.27
C GLY A 369 5.03 20.80 -17.90
N SER A 370 4.72 19.84 -17.03
CA SER A 370 3.36 19.60 -16.55
C SER A 370 3.36 18.94 -15.17
N VAL A 371 2.56 19.49 -14.25
CA VAL A 371 2.28 18.91 -12.92
C VAL A 371 1.64 17.52 -13.02
N ASP A 372 1.14 17.13 -14.20
CA ASP A 372 0.53 15.82 -14.44
C ASP A 372 1.52 14.66 -14.54
N ASP A 373 2.81 14.95 -14.76
CA ASP A 373 3.86 13.97 -15.08
C ASP A 373 4.91 13.78 -13.98
N ALA A 374 4.68 14.30 -12.77
CA ALA A 374 5.61 14.15 -11.66
C ALA A 374 5.71 12.68 -11.20
N ILE A 375 6.92 12.16 -11.21
CA ILE A 375 7.25 10.79 -10.79
C ILE A 375 8.27 10.89 -9.65
N ASP A 376 8.02 10.09 -8.63
CA ASP A 376 8.91 9.89 -7.50
C ASP A 376 9.43 8.45 -7.56
N GLY A 377 10.74 8.27 -7.38
CA GLY A 377 11.41 6.97 -7.44
C GLY A 377 10.90 5.99 -6.38
N VAL A 378 10.54 6.46 -5.19
CA VAL A 378 10.12 5.57 -4.09
C VAL A 378 8.71 5.01 -4.31
N PRO A 379 7.64 5.82 -4.54
CA PRO A 379 6.33 5.31 -4.91
C PRO A 379 6.36 4.46 -6.17
N LEU A 380 7.25 4.75 -7.13
CA LEU A 380 7.46 3.92 -8.31
C LEU A 380 7.94 2.52 -7.91
N ALA A 381 9.02 2.41 -7.13
CA ALA A 381 9.56 1.12 -6.68
C ALA A 381 8.54 0.31 -5.86
N VAL A 382 7.91 0.94 -4.87
CA VAL A 382 6.91 0.31 -4.00
C VAL A 382 5.67 -0.12 -4.81
N GLY A 383 5.24 0.68 -5.78
CA GLY A 383 4.09 0.36 -6.62
C GLY A 383 4.36 -0.81 -7.59
N VAL A 384 5.55 -0.86 -8.19
CA VAL A 384 5.97 -2.00 -9.03
C VAL A 384 6.05 -3.28 -8.20
N HIS A 385 6.70 -3.22 -7.03
CA HIS A 385 6.76 -4.36 -6.11
C HIS A 385 5.36 -4.79 -5.67
N CYS A 386 4.46 -3.85 -5.35
CA CYS A 386 3.09 -4.13 -4.94
C CYS A 386 2.28 -4.89 -6.00
N ILE A 387 2.57 -4.70 -7.30
CA ILE A 387 1.92 -5.44 -8.38
C ILE A 387 2.54 -6.84 -8.53
N LEU A 388 3.87 -6.94 -8.48
CA LEU A 388 4.59 -8.21 -8.65
C LEU A 388 4.36 -9.17 -7.47
N GLU A 389 4.28 -8.65 -6.24
CA GLU A 389 4.07 -9.45 -5.01
C GLU A 389 2.70 -10.16 -4.97
N GLN A 390 1.75 -9.77 -5.84
CA GLN A 390 0.42 -10.41 -5.92
C GLN A 390 0.46 -11.77 -6.61
N PHE A 391 1.55 -12.07 -7.31
CA PHE A 391 1.73 -13.28 -8.09
C PHE A 391 2.90 -14.10 -7.53
N HIS A 392 3.28 -15.17 -8.23
CA HIS A 392 4.35 -16.05 -7.80
C HIS A 392 5.68 -15.31 -7.57
N GLN A 393 6.40 -15.66 -6.49
CA GLN A 393 7.64 -14.98 -6.07
C GLN A 393 8.74 -14.96 -7.14
N SER A 394 8.74 -15.92 -8.07
CA SER A 394 9.69 -15.95 -9.20
C SER A 394 9.63 -14.69 -10.06
N LEU A 395 8.47 -14.03 -10.16
CA LEU A 395 8.32 -12.83 -10.98
C LEU A 395 9.16 -11.66 -10.48
N VAL A 396 9.39 -11.57 -9.16
CA VAL A 396 10.28 -10.55 -8.57
C VAL A 396 11.72 -10.81 -8.98
N GLY A 397 12.16 -12.07 -8.92
CA GLY A 397 13.50 -12.48 -9.38
C GLY A 397 13.71 -12.22 -10.86
N ASP A 398 12.75 -12.59 -11.70
CA ASP A 398 12.79 -12.34 -13.15
C ASP A 398 12.88 -10.84 -13.47
N TYR A 399 12.10 -10.02 -12.76
CA TYR A 399 12.10 -8.56 -12.92
C TYR A 399 13.47 -7.94 -12.59
N VAL A 400 14.06 -8.31 -11.44
CA VAL A 400 15.40 -7.86 -11.04
C VAL A 400 16.44 -8.33 -12.06
N GLY A 401 16.31 -9.57 -12.54
CA GLY A 401 17.17 -10.12 -13.59
C GLY A 401 17.16 -9.29 -14.87
N TYR A 402 15.98 -8.91 -15.39
CA TYR A 402 15.90 -8.06 -16.58
C TYR A 402 16.52 -6.68 -16.39
N LEU A 403 16.37 -6.07 -15.21
CA LEU A 403 17.00 -4.78 -14.89
C LEU A 403 18.53 -4.90 -14.82
N LEU A 404 19.05 -5.97 -14.20
CA LEU A 404 20.49 -6.26 -14.16
C LEU A 404 21.06 -6.49 -15.56
N GLN A 405 20.34 -7.20 -16.43
CA GLN A 405 20.73 -7.38 -17.83
C GLN A 405 20.83 -6.03 -18.56
N TYR A 406 19.89 -5.12 -18.32
CA TYR A 406 19.91 -3.76 -18.88
C TYR A 406 21.08 -2.93 -18.31
N LEU A 407 21.33 -3.00 -17.00
CA LEU A 407 22.47 -2.34 -16.35
C LEU A 407 23.80 -2.81 -16.95
N ARG A 408 24.00 -4.11 -17.10
CA ARG A 408 25.20 -4.69 -17.73
C ARG A 408 25.37 -4.20 -19.17
N ALA A 409 24.28 -4.09 -19.92
CA ALA A 409 24.31 -3.56 -21.28
C ALA A 409 24.74 -2.10 -21.33
N LEU A 410 24.22 -1.24 -20.44
CA LEU A 410 24.65 0.16 -20.34
C LEU A 410 26.13 0.29 -19.98
N VAL A 411 26.60 -0.46 -18.97
CA VAL A 411 28.01 -0.46 -18.55
C VAL A 411 28.94 -0.95 -19.67
N SER A 412 28.50 -1.93 -20.47
CA SER A 412 29.28 -2.43 -21.62
C SER A 412 29.43 -1.43 -22.76
N VAL A 413 28.49 -0.48 -22.90
CA VAL A 413 28.54 0.58 -23.91
C VAL A 413 29.37 1.77 -23.42
N ASP A 414 29.36 2.04 -22.11
CA ASP A 414 30.05 3.17 -21.48
C ASP A 414 31.44 2.84 -20.91
N SER A 415 32.03 1.68 -21.23
CA SER A 415 33.32 1.21 -20.68
C SER A 415 34.53 2.15 -20.90
N ASP A 416 34.39 3.21 -21.70
CA ASP A 416 35.39 4.26 -21.91
C ASP A 416 35.20 5.50 -21.00
N ARG A 417 34.11 5.60 -20.24
CA ARG A 417 33.82 6.70 -19.30
C ARG A 417 33.73 6.17 -17.87
N LYS A 418 34.22 6.93 -16.90
CA LYS A 418 34.03 6.57 -15.48
C LYS A 418 32.53 6.47 -15.23
N ILE A 419 32.08 5.43 -14.51
CA ILE A 419 30.68 5.14 -14.19
C ILE A 419 29.94 6.38 -13.60
N ALA A 420 30.68 7.29 -12.97
CA ALA A 420 30.18 8.57 -12.46
C ALA A 420 29.68 9.57 -13.52
N ASP A 421 30.08 9.43 -14.79
CA ASP A 421 29.73 10.37 -15.88
C ASP A 421 28.52 9.91 -16.71
N ALA A 422 27.96 8.71 -16.45
CA ALA A 422 26.78 8.18 -17.12
C ALA A 422 25.53 8.36 -16.23
N PRO A 423 24.73 9.42 -16.42
CA PRO A 423 23.60 9.73 -15.53
C PRO A 423 22.54 8.61 -15.50
N GLU A 424 22.37 7.88 -16.60
CA GLU A 424 21.41 6.77 -16.71
C GLU A 424 21.81 5.56 -15.84
N VAL A 425 23.11 5.27 -15.74
CA VAL A 425 23.63 4.16 -14.91
C VAL A 425 23.45 4.49 -13.43
N SER A 426 23.79 5.70 -13.01
CA SER A 426 23.62 6.15 -11.62
C SER A 426 22.15 6.13 -11.18
N VAL A 427 21.22 6.60 -12.02
CA VAL A 427 19.77 6.59 -11.75
C VAL A 427 19.26 5.15 -11.57
N LEU A 428 19.69 4.22 -12.43
CA LEU A 428 19.24 2.83 -12.39
C LEU A 428 19.76 2.09 -11.15
N VAL A 429 21.04 2.27 -10.79
CA VAL A 429 21.63 1.65 -9.59
C VAL A 429 20.91 2.12 -8.33
N GLU A 430 20.65 3.42 -8.19
CA GLU A 430 19.95 3.93 -7.01
C GLU A 430 18.49 3.48 -6.97
N TYR A 431 17.78 3.46 -8.11
CA TYR A 431 16.44 2.89 -8.17
C TYR A 431 16.42 1.43 -7.73
N MET A 432 17.41 0.64 -8.14
CA MET A 432 17.51 -0.75 -7.73
C MET A 432 17.78 -0.90 -6.23
N LYS A 433 18.57 -0.02 -5.60
CA LYS A 433 18.74 0.02 -4.14
C LYS A 433 17.42 0.32 -3.43
N ILE A 434 16.73 1.38 -3.87
CA ILE A 434 15.38 1.75 -3.41
C ILE A 434 14.42 0.57 -3.53
N TYR A 435 14.44 -0.14 -4.67
CA TYR A 435 13.60 -1.31 -4.90
C TYR A 435 13.96 -2.47 -3.95
N CYS A 436 15.24 -2.77 -3.76
CA CYS A 436 15.69 -3.83 -2.87
C CYS A 436 15.33 -3.55 -1.41
N GLU A 437 15.49 -2.30 -0.95
CA GLU A 437 15.06 -1.87 0.38
C GLU A 437 13.54 -1.97 0.54
N ALA A 438 12.78 -1.49 -0.44
CA ALA A 438 11.31 -1.55 -0.43
C ALA A 438 10.78 -3.00 -0.51
N ALA A 439 11.43 -3.87 -1.28
CA ALA A 439 11.03 -5.26 -1.47
C ALA A 439 11.60 -6.21 -0.40
N ARG A 440 12.55 -5.75 0.43
CA ARG A 440 13.40 -6.59 1.30
C ARG A 440 14.04 -7.75 0.53
N PHE A 441 14.45 -7.46 -0.70
CA PHE A 441 15.08 -8.43 -1.59
C PHE A 441 16.59 -8.20 -1.56
N GLU A 442 17.35 -9.21 -1.16
CA GLU A 442 18.81 -9.14 -1.16
C GLU A 442 19.32 -9.42 -2.57
N CYS A 443 19.97 -8.43 -3.18
CA CYS A 443 20.61 -8.58 -4.47
C CYS A 443 22.10 -8.18 -4.36
N PRO A 444 22.99 -9.13 -4.05
CA PRO A 444 24.42 -8.84 -3.82
C PRO A 444 25.12 -8.32 -5.09
N GLU A 445 24.58 -8.57 -6.27
CA GLU A 445 25.15 -8.08 -7.54
C GLU A 445 25.09 -6.55 -7.68
N ILE A 446 24.17 -5.86 -6.99
CA ILE A 446 24.06 -4.40 -7.05
C ILE A 446 25.22 -3.73 -6.29
N GLU A 447 25.70 -4.34 -5.20
CA GLU A 447 26.82 -3.82 -4.41
C GLU A 447 28.12 -3.74 -5.23
N ALA A 448 28.26 -4.59 -6.26
CA ALA A 448 29.41 -4.55 -7.18
C ALA A 448 29.40 -3.35 -8.14
N TYR A 449 28.26 -2.66 -8.30
CA TYR A 449 28.08 -1.50 -9.18
C TYR A 449 27.88 -0.17 -8.42
N SER A 450 27.87 -0.20 -7.08
CA SER A 450 27.84 0.98 -6.21
C SER A 450 29.23 1.51 -5.91
#